data_AF-V4ANK2-F1
#
_entry.id   AF-V4ANK2-F1
#
_cell.length_a   1.000
_cell.length_b   1.000
_cell.length_c   1.000
_cell.angle_alpha   90.00
_cell.angle_beta   90.00
_cell.angle_gamma   90.00
#
_symmetry.space_group_name_H-M   'P 1'
#
loop_
_entity.id
_entity.type
_entity.pdbx_description
1 polymer ?
#
loop_
_entity_poly.entity_id
_entity_poly.type
_entity_poly.pdbx_seq_one_letter_code
_entity_poly.pdbx_strand_id
1 'polypeptide(L)'
;DQVMLDDNYAVDCIRPKCLELQRMCEQYKECMRKRQEILNKSHDLHERLDKANKWCSRGVDLLASQPLENCQTPHGAELALRDIETYLSSTKELKLNNPREFRQLFEDMMTPETRV
;
A
#
# COMPACT_ATOMS: atom_id res chain seq x y z
N ASP A 1 52.14 -32.92 -18.79
CA ASP A 1 51.57 -33.18 -17.45
C ASP A 1 51.34 -31.95 -16.57
N GLN A 2 52.24 -30.95 -16.51
CA GLN A 2 51.99 -29.73 -15.71
C GLN A 2 50.85 -28.83 -16.23
N VAL A 3 50.66 -28.73 -17.55
CA VAL A 3 49.61 -27.88 -18.15
C VAL A 3 48.19 -28.42 -17.89
N MET A 4 48.03 -29.75 -17.82
CA MET A 4 46.72 -30.38 -17.54
C MET A 4 46.32 -30.25 -16.06
N LEU A 5 47.29 -30.15 -15.15
CA LEU A 5 47.07 -29.96 -13.71
C LEU A 5 46.67 -28.52 -13.37
N ASP A 6 47.25 -27.53 -14.06
CA ASP A 6 46.97 -26.11 -13.85
C ASP A 6 45.58 -25.73 -14.38
N ASP A 7 45.17 -26.32 -15.51
CA ASP A 7 43.83 -26.17 -16.07
C ASP A 7 42.77 -26.81 -15.17
N ASN A 8 43.05 -28.01 -14.62
CA ASN A 8 42.16 -28.65 -13.64
C ASN A 8 42.09 -27.85 -12.33
N TYR A 9 43.20 -27.31 -11.81
CA TYR A 9 43.19 -26.51 -10.58
C TYR A 9 42.40 -25.20 -10.74
N ALA A 10 42.58 -24.50 -11.85
CA ALA A 10 41.81 -23.29 -12.17
C ALA A 10 40.32 -23.61 -12.33
N VAL A 11 39.97 -24.71 -13.01
CA VAL A 11 38.58 -25.15 -13.15
C VAL A 11 37.98 -25.55 -11.80
N ASP A 12 38.69 -26.31 -10.97
CA ASP A 12 38.21 -26.81 -9.68
C ASP A 12 38.12 -25.71 -8.61
N CYS A 13 38.93 -24.65 -8.69
CA CYS A 13 38.93 -23.55 -7.71
C CYS A 13 38.12 -22.32 -8.14
N ILE A 14 38.06 -22.00 -9.44
CA ILE A 14 37.41 -20.78 -9.95
C ILE A 14 35.95 -21.05 -10.28
N ARG A 15 35.62 -22.18 -10.92
CA ARG A 15 34.23 -22.49 -11.32
C ARG A 15 33.27 -22.50 -10.12
N PRO A 16 33.58 -23.11 -8.96
CA PRO A 16 32.69 -23.07 -7.80
C PRO A 16 32.44 -21.64 -7.29
N LYS A 17 33.47 -20.78 -7.31
CA LYS A 17 33.35 -19.37 -6.90
C LYS A 17 32.48 -18.57 -7.87
N CYS A 18 32.61 -18.81 -9.18
CA CYS A 18 31.72 -18.19 -10.17
C CYS A 18 30.26 -18.61 -9.98
N LEU A 19 30.01 -19.91 -9.72
CA LEU A 19 28.68 -20.42 -9.41
C LEU A 19 28.13 -19.83 -8.12
N GLU A 20 28.95 -19.68 -7.09
CA GLU A 20 28.59 -19.04 -5.83
C GLU A 20 28.24 -17.56 -6.04
N LEU A 21 29.05 -16.79 -6.78
CA LEU A 21 28.76 -15.40 -7.13
C LEU A 21 27.45 -15.28 -7.91
N GLN A 22 27.20 -16.16 -8.87
CA GLN A 22 25.94 -16.19 -9.61
C GLN A 22 24.76 -16.44 -8.68
N ARG A 23 24.88 -17.44 -7.78
CA ARG A 23 23.86 -17.74 -6.77
C ARG A 23 23.61 -16.54 -5.84
N MET A 24 24.66 -15.86 -5.39
CA MET A 24 24.54 -14.67 -4.56
C MET A 24 23.84 -13.53 -5.31
N CYS A 25 24.18 -13.31 -6.58
CA CYS A 25 23.50 -12.33 -7.43
C CYS A 25 22.00 -12.65 -7.59
N GLU A 26 21.64 -13.91 -7.80
CA GLU A 26 20.24 -14.35 -7.89
C GLU A 26 19.50 -14.17 -6.57
N GLN A 27 20.12 -14.54 -5.44
CA GLN A 27 19.55 -14.32 -4.11
C GLN A 27 19.33 -12.84 -3.81
N TYR A 28 20.28 -11.98 -4.18
CA TYR A 28 20.16 -10.54 -3.99
C TYR A 28 19.03 -9.95 -4.83
N LYS A 29 18.90 -10.35 -6.11
CA LYS A 29 17.79 -9.95 -6.97
C LYS A 29 16.45 -10.34 -6.39
N GLU A 30 16.33 -11.57 -5.89
CA GLU A 30 15.10 -12.07 -5.29
C GLU A 30 14.76 -11.33 -3.99
N CYS A 31 15.75 -11.03 -3.15
CA CYS A 31 15.57 -10.22 -1.95
C CYS A 31 15.08 -8.81 -2.30
N MET A 32 15.67 -8.17 -3.31
CA MET A 32 15.26 -6.84 -3.76
C MET A 32 13.85 -6.84 -4.34
N ARG A 33 13.49 -7.86 -5.13
CA ARG A 33 12.12 -8.04 -5.65
C ARG A 33 11.11 -8.12 -4.50
N LYS A 34 11.34 -8.98 -3.51
CA LYS A 34 10.45 -9.11 -2.34
C LYS A 34 10.33 -7.80 -1.56
N ARG A 35 11.45 -7.10 -1.36
CA ARG A 35 11.46 -5.81 -0.66
C ARG A 35 10.66 -4.76 -1.43
N GLN A 36 10.80 -4.71 -2.75
CA GLN A 36 10.03 -3.82 -3.60
C GLN A 36 8.52 -4.12 -3.55
N GLU A 37 8.13 -5.40 -3.55
CA GLU A 37 6.73 -5.82 -3.42
C GLU A 37 6.12 -5.37 -2.08
N ILE A 38 6.84 -5.57 -0.97
CA ILE A 38 6.39 -5.13 0.36
C ILE A 38 6.25 -3.61 0.41
N LEU A 39 7.24 -2.86 -0.12
CA LEU A 39 7.20 -1.40 -0.12
C LEU A 39 6.04 -0.87 -0.97
N ASN A 40 5.79 -1.46 -2.15
CA ASN A 40 4.67 -1.06 -3.00
C ASN A 40 3.33 -1.30 -2.31
N LYS A 41 3.16 -2.46 -1.64
CA LYS A 41 1.96 -2.75 -0.85
C LYS A 41 1.79 -1.75 0.30
N SER A 42 2.86 -1.48 1.04
CA SER A 42 2.85 -0.53 2.16
C SER A 42 2.49 0.88 1.70
N HIS A 43 3.06 1.33 0.57
CA HIS A 43 2.73 2.60 -0.04
C HIS A 43 1.25 2.70 -0.42
N ASP A 44 0.70 1.69 -1.10
CA ASP A 44 -0.73 1.64 -1.46
C ASP A 44 -1.63 1.67 -0.22
N LEU A 45 -1.29 0.91 0.83
CA LEU A 45 -2.01 0.96 2.10
C LEU A 45 -2.01 2.37 2.70
N HIS A 46 -0.83 3.00 2.82
CA HIS A 46 -0.70 4.35 3.38
C HIS A 46 -1.47 5.38 2.55
N GLU A 47 -1.42 5.30 1.22
CA GLU A 47 -2.14 6.22 0.34
C GLU A 47 -3.67 6.10 0.52
N ARG A 48 -4.20 4.88 0.62
CA ARG A 48 -5.64 4.66 0.86
C ARG A 48 -6.07 5.16 2.23
N LEU A 49 -5.28 4.91 3.27
CA LEU A 49 -5.55 5.39 4.63
C LEU A 49 -5.49 6.93 4.72
N ASP A 50 -4.50 7.56 4.09
CA ASP A 50 -4.37 9.01 4.05
C ASP A 50 -5.58 9.66 3.35
N LYS A 51 -6.01 9.11 2.21
CA LYS A 51 -7.22 9.56 1.51
C LYS A 51 -8.46 9.43 2.39
N ALA A 52 -8.61 8.31 3.09
CA ALA A 52 -9.73 8.09 4.01
C ALA A 52 -9.71 9.08 5.18
N ASN A 53 -8.55 9.31 5.81
CA ASN A 53 -8.41 10.27 6.90
C ASN A 53 -8.71 11.70 6.45
N LYS A 54 -8.20 12.12 5.28
CA LYS A 54 -8.51 13.43 4.68
C LYS A 54 -9.97 13.57 4.32
N TRP A 55 -10.60 12.48 3.85
CA TRP A 55 -12.03 12.46 3.63
C TRP A 55 -12.74 12.69 4.96
N CYS A 56 -12.54 11.84 5.98
CA CYS A 56 -13.16 11.98 7.29
C CYS A 56 -12.98 13.38 7.90
N SER A 57 -11.78 13.97 7.81
CA SER A 57 -11.51 15.32 8.31
C SER A 57 -12.37 16.37 7.62
N ARG A 58 -12.45 16.34 6.28
CA ARG A 58 -13.36 17.22 5.52
C ARG A 58 -14.83 16.99 5.87
N GLY A 59 -15.20 15.75 6.21
CA GLY A 59 -16.56 15.42 6.65
C GLY A 59 -16.89 16.05 8.00
N VAL A 60 -15.94 16.01 8.94
CA VAL A 60 -16.06 16.73 10.22
C VAL A 60 -16.17 18.23 9.98
N ASP A 61 -15.30 18.80 9.16
CA ASP A 61 -15.34 20.24 8.83
C ASP A 61 -16.68 20.62 8.17
N LEU A 62 -17.17 19.81 7.22
CA LEU A 62 -18.46 20.00 6.58
C LEU A 62 -19.57 20.07 7.62
N LEU A 63 -19.64 19.09 8.53
CA LEU A 63 -20.67 19.02 9.55
C LEU A 63 -20.55 20.14 10.59
N ALA A 64 -19.33 20.52 10.98
CA ALA A 64 -19.08 21.62 11.91
C ALA A 64 -19.39 23.00 11.31
N SER A 65 -19.23 23.14 9.98
CA SER A 65 -19.45 24.39 9.26
C SER A 65 -20.92 24.67 8.93
N GLN A 66 -21.83 23.73 9.19
CA GLN A 66 -23.28 23.92 9.03
C GLN A 66 -23.84 24.81 10.16
N PRO A 67 -24.25 26.06 9.90
CA PRO A 67 -24.83 26.92 10.91
C PRO A 67 -26.17 26.36 11.36
N LEU A 68 -26.41 26.30 12.68
CA LEU A 68 -27.69 25.90 13.25
C LEU A 68 -28.85 26.78 12.73
N GLU A 69 -28.57 28.03 12.33
CA GLU A 69 -29.57 28.91 11.73
C GLU A 69 -30.01 28.48 10.32
N ASN A 70 -29.13 27.86 9.52
CA ASN A 70 -29.45 27.50 8.15
C ASN A 70 -30.50 26.37 8.09
N CYS A 71 -30.50 25.46 9.06
CA CYS A 71 -31.47 24.38 9.13
C CYS A 71 -32.85 24.81 9.69
N GLN A 72 -33.05 26.08 10.06
CA GLN A 72 -34.33 26.57 10.58
C GLN A 72 -35.36 26.84 9.47
N THR A 73 -34.92 26.90 8.22
CA THR A 73 -35.79 27.06 7.05
C THR A 73 -35.79 25.78 6.22
N PRO A 74 -36.92 25.41 5.59
CA PRO A 74 -36.97 24.24 4.69
C PRO A 74 -35.90 24.29 3.60
N HIS A 75 -35.68 25.48 3.01
CA HIS A 75 -34.70 25.67 1.96
C HIS A 75 -33.25 25.45 2.43
N GLY A 76 -32.89 25.97 3.61
CA GLY A 76 -31.53 25.78 4.13
C GLY A 76 -31.28 24.33 4.60
N ALA A 77 -32.30 23.65 5.10
CA ALA A 77 -32.22 22.21 5.40
C ALA A 77 -32.02 21.36 4.12
N GLU A 78 -32.72 21.69 3.03
CA GLU A 78 -32.53 21.03 1.73
C GLU A 78 -31.12 21.24 1.17
N LEU A 79 -30.58 22.46 1.29
CA LEU A 79 -29.20 22.75 0.87
C LEU A 79 -28.17 21.95 1.69
N ALA A 80 -28.30 21.92 3.01
CA ALA A 80 -27.44 21.16 3.89
C ALA A 80 -27.46 19.66 3.55
N LEU A 81 -28.65 19.11 3.31
CA LEU A 81 -28.83 17.72 2.88
C LEU A 81 -28.11 17.45 1.56
N ARG A 82 -28.30 18.32 0.55
CA ARG A 82 -27.68 18.17 -0.77
C ARG A 82 -26.16 18.19 -0.70
N ASP A 83 -25.59 19.04 0.14
CA ASP A 83 -24.14 19.11 0.34
C ASP A 83 -23.60 17.83 0.97
N ILE A 84 -24.32 17.26 1.95
CA ILE A 84 -23.99 15.96 2.55
C ILE A 84 -24.09 14.83 1.51
N GLU A 85 -25.16 14.77 0.73
CA GLU A 85 -25.35 13.76 -0.31
C GLU A 85 -24.26 13.83 -1.39
N THR A 86 -23.93 15.06 -1.81
CA THR A 86 -22.83 15.32 -2.76
C THR A 86 -21.51 14.85 -2.18
N TYR A 87 -21.22 15.18 -0.92
CA TYR A 87 -20.01 14.75 -0.24
C TYR A 87 -19.94 13.23 -0.09
N LEU A 88 -21.03 12.56 0.29
CA LEU A 88 -21.10 11.09 0.38
C LEU A 88 -20.84 10.41 -0.97
N SER A 89 -21.22 11.04 -2.08
CA SER A 89 -20.94 10.51 -3.42
C SER A 89 -19.43 10.40 -3.73
N SER A 90 -18.60 11.24 -3.11
CA SER A 90 -17.13 11.23 -3.28
C SER A 90 -16.45 10.02 -2.61
N THR A 91 -17.15 9.28 -1.74
CA THR A 91 -16.63 8.07 -1.08
C THR A 91 -16.11 7.04 -2.08
N LYS A 92 -16.69 6.99 -3.28
CA LYS A 92 -16.30 6.06 -4.35
C LYS A 92 -14.83 6.23 -4.78
N GLU A 93 -14.28 7.43 -4.62
CA GLU A 93 -12.90 7.78 -4.99
C GLU A 93 -11.86 7.20 -4.02
N LEU A 94 -12.27 6.80 -2.81
CA LEU A 94 -11.37 6.28 -1.77
C LEU A 94 -10.84 4.88 -2.08
N LYS A 95 -11.40 4.18 -3.06
CA LYS A 95 -11.07 2.77 -3.39
C LYS A 95 -11.16 1.84 -2.17
N LEU A 96 -12.11 2.14 -1.27
CA LEU A 96 -12.43 1.33 -0.07
C LEU A 96 -13.77 0.59 -0.21
N ASN A 97 -14.29 0.49 -1.44
CA ASN A 97 -15.62 -0.04 -1.72
C ASN A 97 -15.75 -1.54 -1.43
N ASN A 98 -14.63 -2.27 -1.31
CA ASN A 98 -14.59 -3.70 -1.01
C ASN A 98 -13.70 -3.97 0.21
N PRO A 99 -14.28 -4.03 1.42
CA PRO A 99 -13.55 -4.33 2.65
C PRO A 99 -12.86 -5.69 2.63
N ARG A 100 -13.42 -6.67 1.91
CA ARG A 100 -12.86 -8.03 1.82
C ARG A 100 -11.59 -8.05 0.98
N GLU A 101 -11.61 -7.36 -0.16
CA GLU A 101 -10.43 -7.17 -1.01
C GLU A 101 -9.33 -6.42 -0.26
N PHE A 102 -9.68 -5.30 0.39
CA PHE A 102 -8.72 -4.53 1.18
C PHE A 102 -8.05 -5.40 2.25
N ARG A 103 -8.84 -6.16 3.01
CA ARG A 103 -8.30 -7.07 4.03
C ARG A 103 -7.38 -8.11 3.41
N GLN A 104 -7.78 -8.74 2.32
CA GLN A 104 -6.97 -9.76 1.65
C GLN A 104 -5.65 -9.21 1.09
N LEU A 105 -5.64 -7.98 0.58
CA LEU A 105 -4.44 -7.35 0.01
C LEU A 105 -3.37 -7.03 1.07
N PHE A 106 -3.80 -6.72 2.30
CA PHE A 106 -2.95 -6.15 3.35
C PHE A 106 -2.84 -7.02 4.60
N GLU A 107 -3.40 -8.24 4.61
CA GLU A 107 -3.41 -9.16 5.75
C GLU A 107 -2.01 -9.49 6.28
N ASP A 108 -1.04 -9.61 5.37
CA ASP A 108 0.36 -9.88 5.68
C ASP A 108 1.06 -8.69 6.38
N MET A 109 0.52 -7.47 6.24
CA MET A 109 1.06 -6.26 6.86
C MET A 109 0.32 -5.80 8.12
N MET A 110 -0.86 -6.36 8.43
CA MET A 110 -1.61 -5.99 9.64
C MET A 110 -0.91 -6.48 10.91
N THR A 111 -0.73 -5.58 11.88
CA THR A 111 -0.25 -5.92 13.23
C THR A 111 -1.38 -6.53 14.06
N PRO A 112 -1.08 -7.31 15.12
CA PRO A 112 -2.11 -7.94 15.97
C PRO A 112 -3.15 -6.94 16.50
N GLU A 113 -2.74 -5.70 16.78
CA GLU A 113 -3.59 -4.63 17.31
C GLU A 113 -4.56 -4.07 16.26
N THR A 114 -4.25 -4.24 14.98
CA THR A 114 -5.08 -3.76 13.86
C THR A 114 -5.91 -4.88 13.22
N ARG A 115 -5.71 -6.14 13.63
CA ARG A 115 -6.50 -7.30 13.18
C ARG A 115 -7.81 -7.37 13.98
N VAL A 116 -8.84 -6.67 13.49
CA VAL A 116 -10.23 -6.74 14.00
C VAL A 116 -11.02 -7.82 13.25
#